data_AF-A0A9E0YSS6-F1
#
_entry.id   AF-A0A9E0YSS6-F1
#
_cell.length_a   1.000
_cell.length_b   1.000
_cell.length_c   1.000
_cell.angle_alpha   90.00
_cell.angle_beta   90.00
_cell.angle_gamma   90.00
#
_symmetry.space_group_name_H-M   'P 1'
#
loop_
_entity.id
_entity.type
_entity.pdbx_description
1 polymer ?
#
loop_
_entity_poly.entity_id
_entity_poly.type
_entity_poly.pdbx_seq_one_letter_code
_entity_poly.pdbx_strand_id
1 'polypeptide(L)'
;LRNPRHAIEEARRHLDAGAYRIMVESEGITEQVREWRTDVIAEIASGIGIENAVFEAADPEVFAWYIKTFGPEVNLFVDHSQVLELEAMRTGIWGTNELFGRVRTWKG
;
A
#
# COMPACT_ATOMS: atom_id res chain seq x y z
N LEU A 1 1.34 -15.19 6.47
CA LEU A 1 2.41 -14.89 7.47
C LEU A 1 1.82 -14.83 8.90
N ARG A 2 2.37 -15.59 9.86
CA ARG A 2 1.89 -15.55 11.27
C ARG A 2 2.59 -14.49 12.14
N ASN A 3 3.78 -14.03 11.74
CA ASN A 3 4.55 -12.97 12.39
C ASN A 3 5.38 -12.24 11.30
N PRO A 4 5.18 -10.92 11.09
CA PRO A 4 5.87 -10.18 10.03
C PRO A 4 7.32 -9.80 10.37
N ARG A 5 7.79 -10.02 11.61
CA ARG A 5 9.14 -9.63 12.04
C ARG A 5 10.25 -10.13 11.12
N HIS A 6 10.19 -11.39 10.70
CA HIS A 6 11.22 -11.95 9.82
C HIS A 6 11.28 -11.20 8.49
N ALA A 7 10.12 -10.92 7.89
CA ALA A 7 10.03 -10.15 6.65
C ALA A 7 10.55 -8.73 6.84
N ILE A 8 10.27 -8.09 7.98
CA ILE A 8 10.79 -6.74 8.32
C ILE A 8 12.32 -6.75 8.46
N GLU A 9 12.87 -7.75 9.16
CA GLU A 9 14.34 -7.90 9.34
C GLU A 9 15.05 -8.19 8.02
N GLU A 10 14.43 -8.98 7.14
CA GLU A 10 14.93 -9.24 5.78
C GLU A 10 14.86 -7.99 4.90
N ALA A 11 13.71 -7.30 4.90
CA ALA A 11 13.53 -6.05 4.18
C ALA A 11 14.55 -4.98 4.59
N ARG A 12 14.83 -4.84 5.89
CA ARG A 12 15.89 -3.94 6.39
C ARG A 12 17.26 -4.29 5.85
N ARG A 13 17.62 -5.58 5.84
CA ARG A 13 18.90 -6.04 5.26
C ARG A 13 19.00 -5.74 3.76
N HIS A 14 17.89 -5.83 3.02
CA HIS A 14 17.87 -5.44 1.61
C HIS A 14 18.02 -3.93 1.40
N LEU A 15 17.37 -3.11 2.22
CA LEU A 15 17.56 -1.66 2.21
C LEU A 15 19.01 -1.29 2.55
N ASP A 16 19.60 -1.90 3.57
CA ASP A 16 21.01 -1.71 3.96
C ASP A 16 21.99 -2.14 2.84
N ALA A 17 21.60 -3.14 2.04
CA ALA A 17 22.35 -3.58 0.86
C ALA A 17 22.17 -2.69 -0.38
N GLY A 18 21.35 -1.63 -0.30
CA GLY A 18 21.16 -0.65 -1.36
C GLY A 18 19.91 -0.86 -2.23
N ALA A 19 18.97 -1.70 -1.81
CA ALA A 19 17.66 -1.77 -2.47
C ALA A 19 16.95 -0.42 -2.38
N TYR A 20 16.37 0.03 -3.48
CA TYR A 20 15.68 1.33 -3.52
C TYR A 20 14.37 1.32 -2.72
N ARG A 21 13.60 0.23 -2.85
CA ARG A 21 12.33 -0.02 -2.14
C ARG A 21 12.10 -1.52 -1.98
N ILE A 22 11.13 -1.87 -1.14
CA ILE A 22 10.71 -3.22 -0.83
C ILE A 22 9.29 -3.44 -1.36
N MET A 23 9.13 -4.40 -2.26
CA MET A 23 7.80 -4.85 -2.70
C MET A 23 7.19 -5.76 -1.62
N VAL A 24 5.93 -5.54 -1.31
CA VAL A 24 5.14 -6.36 -0.39
C VAL A 24 4.01 -6.99 -1.17
N GLU A 25 4.14 -8.29 -1.41
CA GLU A 25 3.13 -9.12 -2.09
C GLU A 25 1.85 -9.22 -1.24
N SER A 26 0.71 -9.30 -1.92
CA SER A 26 -0.61 -9.28 -1.30
C SER A 26 -1.07 -10.64 -0.75
N GLU A 27 -0.44 -11.74 -1.19
CA GLU A 27 -0.75 -13.11 -0.79
C GLU A 27 -0.65 -13.31 0.73
N GLY A 28 -1.75 -13.74 1.34
CA GLY A 28 -1.83 -13.95 2.79
C GLY A 28 -1.93 -12.65 3.60
N ILE A 29 -2.12 -11.49 2.95
CA ILE A 29 -2.37 -10.18 3.57
C ILE A 29 -3.75 -9.65 3.17
N THR A 30 -3.94 -9.39 1.87
CA THR A 30 -5.22 -8.94 1.29
C THR A 30 -5.78 -9.95 0.29
N GLU A 31 -4.93 -10.80 -0.28
CA GLU A 31 -5.32 -11.92 -1.13
C GLU A 31 -5.28 -13.25 -0.35
N GLN A 32 -6.13 -14.22 -0.71
CA GLN A 32 -6.18 -15.57 -0.14
C GLN A 32 -6.41 -15.62 1.38
N VAL A 33 -7.06 -14.60 1.93
CA VAL A 33 -7.45 -14.49 3.34
C VAL A 33 -8.95 -14.30 3.47
N ARG A 34 -9.51 -14.71 4.61
CA ARG A 34 -10.93 -14.45 4.93
C ARG A 34 -11.17 -13.01 5.39
N GLU A 35 -10.18 -12.43 6.06
CA GLU A 35 -10.17 -11.07 6.58
C GLU A 35 -8.81 -10.47 6.30
N TRP A 36 -8.79 -9.20 5.87
CA TRP A 36 -7.55 -8.49 5.57
C TRP A 36 -6.69 -8.32 6.83
N ARG A 37 -5.41 -8.64 6.69
CA ARG A 37 -4.39 -8.53 7.73
C ARG A 37 -3.80 -7.12 7.76
N THR A 38 -4.64 -6.13 8.05
CA THR A 38 -4.23 -4.71 8.12
C THR A 38 -3.23 -4.45 9.25
N ASP A 39 -3.21 -5.30 10.28
CA ASP A 39 -2.17 -5.38 11.32
C ASP A 39 -0.78 -5.60 10.70
N VAL A 40 -0.66 -6.55 9.78
CA VAL A 40 0.60 -6.88 9.11
C VAL A 40 1.07 -5.72 8.23
N ILE A 41 0.16 -5.07 7.51
CA ILE A 41 0.49 -3.90 6.69
C ILE A 41 1.05 -2.78 7.57
N ALA A 42 0.41 -2.49 8.70
CA ALA A 42 0.84 -1.46 9.63
C ALA A 42 2.21 -1.79 10.27
N GLU A 43 2.43 -3.05 10.66
CA GLU A 43 3.72 -3.50 11.20
C GLU A 43 4.85 -3.38 10.17
N ILE A 44 4.61 -3.75 8.91
CA ILE A 44 5.60 -3.60 7.84
C ILE A 44 5.89 -2.12 7.57
N ALA A 45 4.85 -1.31 7.36
CA ALA A 45 5.00 0.12 7.10
C ALA A 45 5.77 0.84 8.22
N SER A 46 5.48 0.53 9.48
CA SER A 46 6.22 1.07 10.62
C SER A 46 7.62 0.47 10.73
N GLY A 47 7.80 -0.79 10.36
CA GLY A 47 9.05 -1.53 10.48
C GLY A 47 10.12 -1.08 9.49
N ILE A 48 9.75 -0.68 8.27
CA ILE A 48 10.70 -0.29 7.22
C ILE A 48 10.54 1.15 6.72
N GLY A 49 9.54 1.88 7.20
CA GLY A 49 9.16 3.19 6.66
C GLY A 49 8.22 3.03 5.45
N ILE A 50 7.09 3.73 5.48
CA ILE A 50 6.05 3.64 4.44
C ILE A 50 6.57 4.06 3.07
N GLU A 51 7.50 5.01 3.02
CA GLU A 51 8.15 5.52 1.82
C GLU A 51 9.04 4.48 1.11
N ASN A 52 9.51 3.49 1.87
CA ASN A 52 10.36 2.41 1.38
C ASN A 52 9.55 1.18 0.94
N ALA A 53 8.26 1.11 1.30
CA ALA A 53 7.37 0.02 0.91
C ALA A 53 6.63 0.34 -0.40
N VAL A 54 6.46 -0.68 -1.24
CA VAL A 54 5.53 -0.71 -2.37
C VAL A 54 4.58 -1.88 -2.13
N PHE A 55 3.29 -1.60 -1.91
CA PHE A 55 2.32 -2.66 -1.65
C PHE A 55 1.63 -3.08 -2.94
N GLU A 56 1.54 -4.38 -3.17
CA GLU A 56 0.66 -4.90 -4.20
C GLU A 56 -0.80 -4.60 -3.84
N ALA A 57 -1.53 -4.07 -4.81
CA ALA A 57 -2.94 -3.73 -4.71
C ALA A 57 -3.66 -4.13 -6.00
N ALA A 58 -3.97 -5.42 -6.11
CA ALA A 58 -4.54 -6.02 -7.32
C ALA A 58 -6.01 -5.62 -7.61
N ASP A 59 -6.72 -5.03 -6.64
CA ASP A 59 -8.14 -4.67 -6.77
C ASP A 59 -8.42 -3.22 -6.33
N PRO A 60 -9.46 -2.56 -6.92
CA PRO A 60 -9.83 -1.19 -6.55
C PRO A 60 -10.12 -0.96 -5.08
N GLU A 61 -10.74 -1.93 -4.41
CA GLU A 61 -11.02 -1.83 -2.98
C GLU A 61 -9.73 -1.80 -2.14
N VAL A 62 -8.69 -2.51 -2.60
CA VAL A 62 -7.41 -2.60 -1.90
C VAL A 62 -6.64 -1.29 -2.02
N PHE A 63 -6.45 -0.73 -3.22
CA PHE A 63 -5.77 0.56 -3.34
C PHE A 63 -6.59 1.73 -2.75
N ALA A 64 -7.93 1.67 -2.80
CA ALA A 64 -8.78 2.62 -2.08
C ALA A 64 -8.51 2.61 -0.57
N TRP A 65 -8.37 1.42 0.03
CA TRP A 65 -8.04 1.27 1.44
C TRP A 65 -6.65 1.82 1.77
N TYR A 66 -5.64 1.56 0.94
CA TYR A 66 -4.29 2.11 1.13
C TYR A 66 -4.29 3.64 1.06
N ILE A 67 -4.97 4.23 0.07
CA ILE A 67 -5.09 5.70 -0.07
C ILE A 67 -5.77 6.31 1.15
N LYS A 68 -6.84 5.68 1.66
CA LYS A 68 -7.55 6.14 2.86
C LYS A 68 -6.66 6.07 4.11
N THR A 69 -5.83 5.03 4.21
CA THR A 69 -5.06 4.73 5.42
C THR A 69 -3.74 5.51 5.49
N PHE A 70 -3.00 5.59 4.38
CA PHE A 70 -1.67 6.18 4.33
C PHE A 70 -1.60 7.48 3.50
N GLY A 71 -2.69 7.83 2.84
CA GLY A 71 -2.77 9.00 1.98
C GLY A 71 -2.49 8.68 0.50
N PRO A 72 -2.76 9.66 -0.38
CA PRO A 72 -2.69 9.49 -1.83
C PRO A 72 -1.29 9.43 -2.43
N GLU A 73 -0.23 9.42 -1.63
CA GLU A 73 1.16 9.31 -2.09
C GLU A 73 1.78 7.94 -1.70
N VAL A 74 0.99 7.02 -1.15
CA VAL A 74 1.44 5.64 -0.88
C VAL A 74 1.88 4.93 -2.15
N ASN A 75 3.02 4.22 -2.13
CA ASN A 75 3.49 3.50 -3.31
C ASN A 75 2.72 2.20 -3.48
N LEU A 76 2.13 1.98 -4.65
CA LEU A 76 1.34 0.79 -4.96
C LEU A 76 1.83 0.15 -6.24
N PHE A 77 1.84 -1.18 -6.26
CA PHE A 77 1.98 -1.99 -7.45
C PHE A 77 0.60 -2.45 -7.90
N VAL A 78 0.20 -2.03 -9.11
CA VAL A 78 -1.14 -2.25 -9.67
C VAL A 78 -1.03 -2.73 -11.11
N ASP A 79 -2.08 -3.36 -11.62
CA ASP A 79 -2.14 -3.68 -13.04
C ASP A 79 -2.24 -2.42 -13.91
N HIS A 80 -1.64 -2.47 -15.09
CA HIS A 80 -1.64 -1.38 -16.06
C HIS A 80 -3.05 -0.89 -16.43
N SER A 81 -4.06 -1.78 -16.44
CA SER A 81 -5.45 -1.43 -16.76
C SER A 81 -6.14 -0.62 -15.66
N GLN A 82 -5.61 -0.63 -14.43
CA GLN A 82 -6.21 0.04 -13.27
C GLN A 82 -5.64 1.43 -12.99
N VAL A 83 -4.63 1.86 -13.76
CA VAL A 83 -3.91 3.14 -13.54
C VAL A 83 -4.87 4.34 -13.55
N LEU A 84 -5.83 4.39 -14.48
CA LEU A 84 -6.77 5.51 -14.56
C LEU A 84 -7.65 5.60 -13.31
N GLU A 85 -8.13 4.47 -12.81
CA GLU A 85 -8.96 4.43 -11.61
C GLU A 85 -8.16 4.82 -10.37
N LEU A 86 -6.94 4.29 -10.22
CA LEU A 86 -6.04 4.64 -9.13
C LEU A 86 -5.77 6.16 -9.09
N GLU A 87 -5.40 6.76 -10.21
CA GLU A 87 -5.09 8.19 -10.27
C GLU A 87 -6.32 9.06 -10.05
N ALA A 88 -7.49 8.63 -10.52
CA ALA A 88 -8.76 9.30 -10.24
C ALA A 88 -9.11 9.27 -8.74
N MET A 89 -8.79 8.18 -8.03
CA MET A 89 -8.94 8.12 -6.57
C MET A 89 -7.89 8.96 -5.84
N ARG A 90 -6.61 8.96 -6.25
CA ARG A 90 -5.55 9.80 -5.66
C ARG A 90 -5.83 11.29 -5.81
N THR A 91 -6.52 11.69 -6.88
CA THR A 91 -6.96 13.08 -7.12
C THR A 91 -8.31 13.41 -6.50
N GLY A 92 -9.00 12.42 -5.91
CA GLY A 92 -10.29 12.59 -5.26
C GLY A 92 -11.45 12.87 -6.22
N ILE A 93 -11.32 12.54 -7.51
CA ILE A 93 -12.38 12.71 -8.52
C ILE A 93 -13.15 11.41 -8.80
N TRP A 94 -12.79 10.32 -8.13
CA TRP A 94 -13.44 9.02 -8.20
C TRP A 94 -13.39 8.33 -6.83
N GLY A 95 -14.09 7.20 -6.72
CA GLY A 95 -14.09 6.32 -5.56
C GLY A 95 -15.40 6.39 -4.78
N THR A 96 -15.40 5.75 -3.62
CA THR A 96 -16.57 5.75 -2.72
C THR A 96 -16.79 7.14 -2.12
N ASN A 97 -17.92 7.31 -1.40
CA ASN A 97 -18.21 8.51 -0.63
C ASN A 97 -17.08 8.94 0.33
N GLU A 98 -16.19 8.03 0.68
CA GLU A 98 -15.06 8.31 1.57
C GLU A 98 -13.85 8.91 0.86
N LEU A 99 -13.72 8.73 -0.46
CA LEU A 99 -12.60 9.24 -1.26
C LEU A 99 -13.02 10.43 -2.14
N PHE A 100 -14.20 10.37 -2.76
CA PHE A 100 -14.66 11.42 -3.68
C PHE A 100 -14.75 12.78 -2.97
N GLY A 101 -14.03 13.76 -3.50
CA GLY A 101 -13.94 15.13 -2.97
C GLY A 101 -13.21 15.27 -1.63
N ARG A 102 -12.68 14.18 -1.05
CA ARG A 102 -12.09 14.12 0.30
C ARG A 102 -10.58 13.88 0.31
N VAL A 103 -10.01 13.45 -0.81
CA VAL A 103 -8.56 13.34 -0.96
C VAL A 103 -7.96 14.71 -1.30
N ARG A 104 -6.97 15.13 -0.52
CA ARG A 104 -6.26 16.41 -0.69
C ARG A 104 -4.76 16.16 -0.53
N THR A 105 -3.97 16.70 -1.44
CA THR A 105 -2.51 16.80 -1.30
C THR A 105 -2.12 18.27 -1.25
N TRP A 106 -1.19 18.60 -0.36
CA TRP A 106 -0.53 19.90 -0.35
C TRP A 106 0.89 19.70 -0.87
N LYS A 107 1.22 20.32 -2.00
CA LYS A 107 2.56 20.18 -2.62
C LYS A 107 3.47 21.40 -2.43
N GLY A 108 3.05 22.38 -1.62
CA GLY A 108 3.79 23.63 -1.41
C GLY A 108 3.57 24.64 -2.52
#